data_AF-A0A7W1P305-F1
#
_entry.id   AF-A0A7W1P305-F1
#
_cell.length_a   1.000
_cell.length_b   1.000
_cell.length_c   1.000
_cell.angle_alpha   90.00
_cell.angle_beta   90.00
_cell.angle_gamma   90.00
#
_symmetry.space_group_name_H-M   'P 1'
#
loop_
_entity.id
_entity.type
_entity.pdbx_description
1 polymer ?
#
loop_
_entity_poly.entity_id
_entity_poly.type
_entity_poly.pdbx_seq_one_letter_code
_entity_poly.pdbx_strand_id
1 'polypeptide(L)'
;MSFLALRTVQDELAKLEAAELIVSRSNGYQRFYRANPKHSLYRPLKEIIRTGAAHLKTNPRPLPQPASAPHAATAHLIFFSFALGRRFD
;
A
#
# COMPACT_ATOMS: atom_id res chain seq x y z
N MET A 1 2.39 -15.25 -1.17
CA MET A 1 1.74 -13.98 -1.54
C MET A 1 0.24 -14.19 -1.47
N SER A 2 -0.44 -13.70 -0.44
CA SER A 2 -1.89 -13.74 -0.37
C SER A 2 -2.44 -12.59 -1.22
N PHE A 3 -3.06 -12.92 -2.34
CA PHE A 3 -3.84 -11.95 -3.10
C PHE A 3 -5.19 -11.77 -2.43
N LEU A 4 -5.58 -10.53 -2.15
CA LEU A 4 -6.95 -10.23 -1.77
C LEU A 4 -7.85 -10.48 -2.99
N ALA A 5 -8.98 -11.15 -2.78
CA ALA A 5 -9.98 -11.28 -3.82
C ALA A 5 -10.47 -9.88 -4.24
N LEU A 6 -10.73 -9.68 -5.54
CA LEU A 6 -11.18 -8.39 -6.06
C LEU A 6 -12.42 -7.86 -5.32
N ARG A 7 -13.37 -8.75 -5.03
CA ARG A 7 -14.58 -8.42 -4.26
C ARG A 7 -14.23 -7.84 -2.88
N THR A 8 -13.28 -8.44 -2.18
CA THR A 8 -12.81 -7.93 -0.89
C THR A 8 -12.24 -6.53 -1.02
N VAL A 9 -11.43 -6.26 -2.05
CA VAL A 9 -10.89 -4.92 -2.29
C VAL A 9 -12.02 -3.92 -2.57
N GLN A 10 -13.02 -4.29 -3.36
CA GLN A 10 -14.18 -3.45 -3.65
C GLN A 10 -15.02 -3.16 -2.41
N ASP A 11 -15.30 -4.17 -1.59
CA ASP A 11 -16.06 -4.03 -0.34
C ASP A 11 -15.33 -3.11 0.65
N GLU A 12 -14.00 -3.24 0.78
CA GLU A 12 -13.21 -2.37 1.66
C GLU A 12 -13.14 -0.93 1.13
N LEU A 13 -13.01 -0.72 -0.19
CA LEU A 13 -13.06 0.62 -0.78
C LEU A 13 -14.41 1.30 -0.55
N ALA A 14 -15.52 0.56 -0.65
CA ALA A 14 -16.85 1.09 -0.38
C ALA A 14 -17.01 1.54 1.09
N LYS A 15 -16.50 0.75 2.04
CA LYS A 15 -16.52 1.10 3.47
C LYS A 15 -15.68 2.34 3.76
N LEU A 16 -14.47 2.42 3.21
CA LEU A 16 -13.57 3.55 3.41
C LEU A 16 -14.10 4.85 2.78
N GLU A 17 -14.78 4.75 1.64
CA GLU A 17 -15.44 5.87 0.97
C GLU A 17 -16.64 6.36 1.78
N ALA A 18 -17.48 5.44 2.30
CA ALA A 18 -18.60 5.78 3.18
C ALA A 18 -18.16 6.43 4.50
N ALA A 19 -16.97 6.08 4.99
CA ALA A 19 -16.37 6.69 6.19
C ALA A 19 -15.59 7.98 5.90
N GLU A 20 -15.61 8.50 4.65
CA GLU A 20 -14.88 9.71 4.22
C GLU A 20 -13.35 9.65 4.44
N LEU A 21 -12.79 8.46 4.67
CA LEU A 21 -11.36 8.24 4.86
C LEU A 21 -10.59 8.30 3.53
N ILE A 22 -11.27 8.00 2.43
CA ILE A 22 -10.77 8.15 1.07
C ILE A 22 -11.73 9.01 0.26
N VAL A 23 -11.19 9.67 -0.76
CA VAL A 23 -11.98 10.34 -1.80
C VAL A 23 -11.76 9.65 -3.13
N SER A 24 -12.81 9.61 -3.95
CA SER A 24 -12.76 9.01 -5.28
C SER A 24 -12.94 10.05 -6.39
N ARG A 25 -12.45 9.70 -7.58
CA ARG A 25 -12.74 10.40 -8.84
C ARG A 25 -12.92 9.35 -9.92
N SER A 26 -13.90 9.55 -10.80
CA SER A 26 -14.08 8.73 -11.99
C SER A 26 -13.78 9.53 -13.26
N ASN A 27 -13.23 8.87 -14.27
CA ASN A 27 -13.12 9.41 -15.64
C ASN A 27 -14.12 8.74 -16.62
N GLY A 28 -15.09 7.99 -16.11
CA GLY A 28 -16.05 7.21 -16.91
C GLY A 28 -15.60 5.78 -17.23
N TYR A 29 -14.30 5.48 -17.15
CA TYR A 29 -13.74 4.15 -17.42
C TYR A 29 -13.12 3.51 -16.17
N GLN A 30 -12.47 4.35 -15.36
CA GLN A 30 -11.75 3.94 -14.16
C GLN A 30 -12.14 4.86 -13.02
N ARG A 31 -12.20 4.27 -11.82
CA ARG A 31 -12.35 5.00 -10.57
C ARG A 31 -11.01 4.99 -9.83
N PHE A 32 -10.54 6.17 -9.50
CA PHE A 32 -9.31 6.40 -8.75
C PHE A 32 -9.66 6.76 -7.32
N TYR A 33 -8.88 6.26 -6.37
CA TYR A 33 -9.06 6.51 -4.94
C TYR A 33 -7.78 7.11 -4.36
N ARG A 34 -7.92 8.05 -3.44
CA ARG A 34 -6.82 8.56 -2.60
C ARG A 34 -7.29 8.76 -1.17
N ALA A 35 -6.37 8.71 -0.21
CA ALA A 35 -6.67 9.09 1.16
C ALA A 35 -7.15 10.55 1.24
N ASN A 36 -8.09 10.83 2.14
CA ASN A 36 -8.64 12.16 2.36
C ASN A 36 -7.78 12.95 3.37
N PRO A 37 -6.98 13.96 2.93
CA PRO A 37 -6.14 14.73 3.86
C PRO A 37 -6.92 15.66 4.79
N LYS A 38 -8.20 15.92 4.49
CA LYS A 38 -9.08 16.77 5.31
C LYS A 38 -9.71 16.02 6.48
N HIS A 39 -9.70 14.69 6.46
CA HIS A 39 -10.27 13.88 7.52
C HIS A 39 -9.40 13.93 8.78
N SER A 40 -10.01 14.06 9.97
CA SER A 40 -9.29 14.17 11.25
C SER A 40 -8.33 13.00 11.52
N LEU A 41 -8.72 11.79 11.10
CA LEU A 41 -7.92 10.58 11.23
C LEU A 41 -6.78 10.43 10.21
N TYR A 42 -6.64 11.33 9.24
CA TYR A 42 -5.62 11.20 8.20
C TYR A 42 -4.19 11.09 8.77
N ARG A 43 -3.83 11.99 9.68
CA ARG A 43 -2.51 12.01 10.32
C ARG A 43 -2.25 10.74 11.15
N PRO A 44 -3.14 10.34 12.09
CA PRO A 44 -2.99 9.10 12.83
C PRO A 44 -2.84 7.85 11.95
N LEU A 45 -3.72 7.69 10.95
CA LEU A 45 -3.69 6.51 10.07
C LEU A 45 -2.41 6.48 9.22
N LYS A 46 -1.97 7.63 8.71
CA LYS A 46 -0.71 7.74 7.96
C LYS A 46 0.49 7.31 8.81
N GLU A 47 0.51 7.67 10.08
CA GLU A 47 1.59 7.27 11.00
C GLU A 47 1.59 5.78 11.28
N ILE A 48 0.41 5.18 11.54
CA ILE A 48 0.27 3.73 11.76
C ILE A 48 0.77 2.96 10.54
N ILE A 49 0.37 3.37 9.34
CA ILE A 49 0.80 2.74 8.08
C ILE A 49 2.32 2.89 7.92
N ARG A 50 2.87 4.07 8.19
CA ARG A 50 4.33 4.31 8.10
C ARG A 50 5.12 3.40 9.03
N THR A 51 4.69 3.29 10.28
CA THR A 51 5.36 2.46 11.30
C THR A 51 5.18 0.97 11.01
N GLY A 52 3.98 0.53 10.65
CA GLY A 52 3.72 -0.86 10.25
C GLY A 52 4.52 -1.28 9.02
N ALA A 53 4.64 -0.39 8.02
CA ALA A 53 5.48 -0.64 6.84
C ALA A 53 6.97 -0.72 7.20
N ALA A 54 7.43 0.02 8.22
CA ALA A 54 8.79 -0.11 8.72
C ALA A 54 9.04 -1.49 9.36
N HIS A 55 8.08 -2.02 10.12
CA HIS A 55 8.19 -3.38 10.69
C HIS A 55 8.33 -4.48 9.62
N LEU A 56 7.71 -4.31 8.45
CA LEU A 56 7.89 -5.24 7.32
C LEU A 56 9.29 -5.17 6.69
N LYS A 57 10.03 -4.08 6.90
CA LYS A 57 11.40 -3.90 6.37
C LYS A 57 12.48 -4.47 7.29
N THR A 58 12.22 -4.64 8.59
CA THR A 58 13.29 -4.89 9.59
C THR A 58 13.54 -6.36 9.94
N ASN A 59 13.20 -7.32 9.08
CA ASN A 59 13.58 -8.72 9.34
C ASN A 59 14.33 -9.36 8.16
N PRO A 60 15.62 -9.06 7.97
CA PRO A 60 16.51 -10.06 7.43
C PRO A 60 16.65 -11.12 8.54
N ARG A 61 15.81 -12.15 8.50
CA ARG A 61 16.07 -13.36 9.28
C ARG A 61 17.51 -13.76 8.96
N PRO A 62 18.43 -13.89 9.94
CA PRO A 62 19.72 -14.50 9.67
C PRO A 62 19.41 -15.93 9.22
N LEU A 63 19.58 -16.20 7.93
CA LEU A 63 19.61 -17.57 7.44
C LEU A 63 20.80 -18.25 8.14
N PRO A 64 20.63 -19.42 8.75
CA PRO A 64 21.78 -20.27 9.05
C PRO A 64 22.53 -20.45 7.73
N GLN A 65 23.76 -19.93 7.63
CA GLN A 65 24.54 -20.00 6.41
C GLN A 65 24.78 -21.48 6.10
N PRO A 66 24.28 -22.03 4.97
CA PRO A 66 24.82 -23.27 4.47
C PRO A 66 26.24 -22.95 4.00
N ALA A 67 27.21 -23.67 4.56
CA ALA A 67 28.56 -23.64 4.02
C ALA A 67 28.48 -23.95 2.51
N SER A 68 29.18 -23.12 1.73
CA SER A 68 29.53 -23.28 0.31
C SER A 68 28.54 -22.88 -0.81
N ALA A 69 28.90 -21.75 -1.45
CA ALA A 69 29.02 -21.52 -2.92
C ALA A 69 27.77 -21.09 -3.74
N PRO A 70 27.95 -20.52 -4.97
CA PRO A 70 27.46 -19.16 -5.27
C PRO A 70 26.50 -19.10 -6.47
N HIS A 71 25.41 -18.33 -6.42
CA HIS A 71 24.88 -17.70 -7.64
C HIS A 71 23.85 -16.58 -7.40
N ALA A 72 24.10 -15.48 -8.11
CA ALA A 72 23.19 -14.50 -8.69
C ALA A 72 21.99 -14.00 -7.85
N ALA A 73 22.15 -12.77 -7.38
CA ALA A 73 21.09 -11.91 -6.88
C ALA A 73 20.04 -11.62 -7.97
N THR A 74 18.75 -11.63 -7.59
CA THR A 74 17.72 -10.84 -8.25
C THR A 74 16.64 -10.51 -7.21
N ALA A 75 16.77 -9.33 -6.60
CA ALA A 75 15.78 -8.79 -5.68
C ALA A 75 14.75 -7.97 -6.48
N HIS A 76 13.55 -8.53 -6.69
CA HIS A 76 12.42 -7.77 -7.23
C HIS A 76 11.70 -7.02 -6.10
N LEU A 77 12.05 -5.74 -5.97
CA LEU A 77 11.33 -4.75 -5.17
C LEU A 77 10.05 -4.34 -5.90
N ILE A 78 8.88 -4.76 -5.40
CA ILE A 78 7.61 -4.20 -5.86
C ILE A 78 7.39 -2.86 -5.17
N PHE A 79 7.65 -1.77 -5.89
CA PHE A 79 7.24 -0.43 -5.52
C PHE A 79 5.71 -0.30 -5.70
N PHE A 80 4.99 -0.01 -4.63
CA PHE A 80 3.71 0.68 -4.76
C PHE A 80 4.01 2.16 -5.02
N SER A 81 4.13 2.51 -6.29
CA SER A 81 4.21 3.91 -6.73
C SER A 81 2.91 4.62 -6.41
N PHE A 82 2.93 5.43 -5.35
CA PHE A 82 1.96 6.48 -5.14
C PHE A 82 2.25 7.58 -6.18
N ALA A 83 1.48 7.63 -7.27
CA ALA A 83 1.57 8.71 -8.24
C ALA A 83 1.11 10.02 -7.58
N LEU A 84 2.06 10.72 -6.96
CA LEU A 84 1.89 12.09 -6.52
C LEU A 84 2.11 13.00 -7.73
N GLY A 85 1.10 13.78 -8.07
CA GLY A 85 1.23 14.88 -9.02
C GLY A 85 0.87 14.50 -10.46
N ARG A 86 -0.42 14.59 -10.80
CA ARG A 86 -0.91 15.67 -11.67
C ARG A 86 -2.43 15.65 -11.68
N ARG A 87 -3.02 16.80 -11.33
CA ARG A 87 -4.43 17.20 -11.50
C ARG A 87 -5.46 16.51 -10.58
N PHE A 88 -5.32 16.76 -9.29
CA PHE A 88 -6.47 16.98 -8.43
C PHE A 88 -6.65 18.49 -8.27
N ASP A 89 -7.12 19.14 -9.34
CA ASP A 89 -7.74 20.46 -9.29
C ASP A 89 -9.25 20.27 -9.52
#